data_AF-G1K3B7-F1
#
_entry.id   AF-G1K3B7-F1
#
_cell.length_a   1.000
_cell.length_b   1.000
_cell.length_c   1.000
_cell.angle_alpha   90.00
_cell.angle_beta   90.00
_cell.angle_gamma   90.00
#
_symmetry.space_group_name_H-M   'P 1'
#
loop_
_entity.id
_entity.type
_entity.pdbx_description
1 polymer ?
#
loop_
_entity_poly.entity_id
_entity_poly.type
_entity_poly.pdbx_seq_one_letter_code
_entity_poly.pdbx_strand_id
1 'polypeptide(L)'
;SNPSVTANILIIYSRGLVLPYEGRFRCSETGIQFCVESPTFIEFELSSWEEYLGYLEQYLYHIVGPLFNITIRYGRVSAVYLPHYVCLRGGQVDTKRFRVAHYKHGNMVLETPAAVQPFYVVLKEPTFSPIGVVMMRTLPGIFRKKIPTHGAILIYCRYITGYTLHLYLVPQDPSLLKDSGPSSTLCNQH
;
A
#
# COMPACT_ATOMS: atom_id res chain seq x y z
N SER A 1 -12.38 -1.04 37.73
CA SER A 1 -12.07 -2.16 36.81
C SER A 1 -12.78 -1.91 35.49
N ASN A 2 -12.00 -1.84 34.42
CA ASN A 2 -12.35 -1.36 33.08
C ASN A 2 -13.56 -2.08 32.44
N PRO A 3 -14.57 -1.35 31.96
CA PRO A 3 -15.26 -1.73 30.74
C PRO A 3 -14.47 -1.18 29.56
N SER A 4 -13.98 -2.09 28.73
CA SER A 4 -13.41 -1.86 27.41
C SER A 4 -14.31 -0.96 26.55
N VAL A 5 -13.91 0.30 26.37
CA VAL A 5 -14.44 1.19 25.34
C VAL A 5 -13.66 0.91 24.05
N THR A 6 -14.07 -0.13 23.31
CA THR A 6 -13.75 -0.21 21.88
C THR A 6 -14.60 0.83 21.18
N ALA A 7 -14.04 2.02 20.97
CA ALA A 7 -14.65 3.01 20.09
C ALA A 7 -14.56 2.49 18.66
N ASN A 8 -15.66 1.91 18.16
CA ASN A 8 -15.84 1.64 16.75
C ASN A 8 -15.87 2.99 16.01
N ILE A 9 -14.73 3.42 15.47
CA ILE A 9 -14.63 4.62 14.65
C ILE A 9 -15.18 4.27 13.26
N LEU A 10 -16.41 4.69 12.98
CA LEU A 10 -17.09 4.45 11.72
C LEU A 10 -17.84 5.72 11.29
N ILE A 11 -17.34 6.44 10.28
CA ILE A 11 -18.20 7.24 9.38
C ILE A 11 -17.64 7.12 7.96
N ILE A 12 -18.37 6.37 7.13
CA ILE A 12 -18.13 6.13 5.71
C ILE A 12 -19.12 6.96 4.91
N TYR A 13 -18.60 7.89 4.12
CA TYR A 13 -19.20 8.26 2.86
C TYR A 13 -18.07 8.15 1.84
N SER A 14 -18.16 7.10 1.01
CA SER A 14 -17.27 6.79 -0.13
C SER A 14 -15.92 7.53 -0.14
N ARG A 15 -14.87 6.87 0.38
CA ARG A 15 -13.43 7.22 0.31
C ARG A 15 -12.89 8.24 1.32
N GLY A 16 -13.72 8.77 2.22
CA GLY A 16 -13.28 9.66 3.31
C GLY A 16 -13.03 8.94 4.64
N LEU A 17 -11.90 9.22 5.29
CA LEU A 17 -11.48 8.75 6.60
C LEU A 17 -11.33 9.92 7.58
N VAL A 18 -12.24 10.02 8.55
CA VAL A 18 -12.17 11.01 9.63
C VAL A 18 -11.45 10.38 10.83
N LEU A 19 -10.29 10.94 11.17
CA LEU A 19 -9.46 10.56 12.31
C LEU A 19 -9.69 11.57 13.43
N PRO A 20 -10.30 11.18 14.56
CA PRO A 20 -10.85 12.12 15.53
C PRO A 20 -9.82 12.74 16.50
N TYR A 21 -8.60 12.21 16.57
CA TYR A 21 -7.57 12.67 17.51
C TYR A 21 -6.16 12.27 17.04
N GLU A 22 -5.14 12.80 17.71
CA GLU A 22 -3.73 12.44 17.48
C GLU A 22 -3.48 10.94 17.70
N GLY A 23 -2.78 10.31 16.77
CA GLY A 23 -2.41 8.91 16.91
C GLY A 23 -2.03 8.25 15.60
N ARG A 24 -1.77 6.95 15.66
CA ARG A 24 -1.53 6.11 14.49
C ARG A 24 -2.76 5.26 14.19
N PHE A 25 -3.26 5.37 12.98
CA PHE A 25 -4.43 4.63 12.49
C PHE A 25 -4.07 3.77 11.30
N ARG A 26 -4.54 2.53 11.28
CA ARG A 26 -4.33 1.59 10.17
C ARG A 26 -5.66 1.25 9.53
N CYS A 27 -5.74 1.40 8.22
CA CYS A 27 -6.82 0.83 7.41
C CYS A 27 -6.67 -0.68 7.34
N SER A 28 -7.70 -1.42 7.76
CA SER A 28 -7.68 -2.89 7.71
C SER A 28 -7.76 -3.43 6.29
N GLU A 29 -8.46 -2.73 5.39
CA GLU A 29 -8.66 -3.14 4.00
C GLU A 29 -7.38 -3.01 3.18
N THR A 30 -6.74 -1.84 3.25
CA THR A 30 -5.57 -1.53 2.41
C THR A 30 -4.24 -1.71 3.11
N GLY A 31 -4.25 -1.79 4.45
CA GLY A 31 -3.05 -1.88 5.26
C GLY A 31 -2.30 -0.56 5.45
N ILE A 32 -2.65 0.52 4.72
CA ILE A 32 -2.02 1.84 4.88
C ILE A 32 -2.21 2.36 6.31
N GLN A 33 -1.21 3.07 6.83
CA GLN A 33 -1.30 3.70 8.15
C GLN A 33 -0.96 5.18 8.08
N PHE A 34 -1.67 5.97 8.89
CA PHE A 34 -1.45 7.41 9.03
C PHE A 34 -1.13 7.72 10.48
N CYS A 35 -0.04 8.44 10.71
CA CYS A 35 0.23 9.14 11.97
C CYS A 35 -0.28 10.57 11.82
N VAL A 36 -1.24 10.97 12.66
CA VAL A 36 -1.84 12.30 12.67
C VAL A 36 -1.58 12.99 14.00
N GLU A 37 -1.42 14.31 13.96
CA GLU A 37 -1.12 15.16 15.13
C GLU A 37 -2.36 15.91 15.64
N SER A 38 -3.48 15.81 14.94
CA SER A 38 -4.73 16.51 15.25
C SER A 38 -5.91 15.79 14.56
N PRO A 39 -7.17 16.14 14.90
CA PRO A 39 -8.31 15.67 14.14
C PRO A 39 -8.12 15.94 12.64
N THR A 40 -8.15 14.89 11.83
CA THR A 40 -7.72 14.93 10.42
C THR A 40 -8.74 14.22 9.55
N PHE A 41 -9.06 14.82 8.40
CA PHE A 41 -9.88 14.19 7.38
C PHE A 41 -9.05 13.89 6.14
N ILE A 42 -8.95 12.60 5.82
CA ILE A 42 -8.13 12.05 4.74
C ILE A 42 -9.07 11.40 3.75
N GLU A 43 -8.99 11.76 2.48
CA GLU A 43 -9.56 10.98 1.41
C GLU A 43 -8.46 10.16 0.75
N PHE A 44 -8.71 8.87 0.53
CA PHE A 44 -7.78 8.06 -0.25
C PHE A 44 -8.48 6.95 -1.03
N GLU A 45 -7.85 6.56 -2.13
CA GLU A 45 -8.27 5.46 -2.98
C GLU A 45 -7.07 4.67 -3.47
N LEU A 46 -7.30 3.41 -3.81
CA LEU A 46 -6.37 2.61 -4.60
C LEU A 46 -6.47 3.01 -6.06
N SER A 47 -5.33 3.19 -6.71
CA SER A 47 -5.23 3.56 -8.12
C SER A 47 -4.46 2.51 -8.92
N SER A 48 -4.48 2.62 -10.25
CA SER A 48 -3.78 1.71 -11.16
C SER A 48 -2.37 2.21 -11.48
N TRP A 49 -1.44 1.27 -11.65
CA TRP A 49 -0.09 1.58 -12.12
C TRP A 49 0.02 1.74 -13.64
N GLU A 50 -1.06 1.50 -14.39
CA GLU A 50 -1.08 1.41 -15.85
C GLU A 50 -0.46 2.62 -16.55
N GLU A 51 -0.79 3.83 -16.11
CA GLU A 51 -0.24 5.08 -16.66
C GLU A 51 1.26 5.29 -16.37
N TYR A 52 1.84 4.52 -15.44
CA TYR A 52 3.24 4.66 -15.00
C TYR A 52 4.17 3.58 -15.51
N LEU A 53 3.66 2.55 -16.20
CA LEU A 53 4.44 1.39 -16.62
C LEU A 53 5.65 1.80 -17.50
N GLY A 54 5.47 2.77 -18.40
CA GLY A 54 6.56 3.27 -19.24
C GLY A 54 7.72 3.87 -18.44
N TYR A 55 7.44 4.68 -17.42
CA TYR A 55 8.48 5.23 -16.54
C TYR A 55 9.17 4.13 -15.72
N LEU A 56 8.39 3.18 -15.17
CA LEU A 56 8.93 2.09 -14.37
C LEU A 56 9.85 1.18 -15.18
N GLU A 57 9.53 0.94 -16.45
CA GLU A 57 10.39 0.18 -17.36
C GLU A 57 11.65 0.96 -17.72
N GLN A 58 11.51 2.24 -18.12
CA GLN A 58 12.64 3.10 -18.48
C GLN A 58 13.67 3.21 -17.35
N TYR A 59 13.20 3.38 -16.11
CA TYR A 59 14.08 3.54 -14.94
C TYR A 59 14.39 2.22 -14.22
N LEU A 60 13.99 1.08 -14.78
CA LEU A 60 14.24 -0.26 -14.24
C LEU A 60 13.75 -0.41 -12.78
N TYR A 61 12.46 -0.19 -12.54
CA TYR A 61 11.82 -0.42 -11.23
C TYR A 61 10.79 -1.57 -11.30
N HIS A 62 10.62 -2.25 -10.17
CA HIS A 62 9.49 -3.15 -9.90
C HIS A 62 8.49 -2.44 -9.00
N ILE A 63 7.20 -2.60 -9.31
CA ILE A 63 6.14 -2.31 -8.35
C ILE A 63 6.28 -3.29 -7.20
N VAL A 64 6.20 -2.82 -5.96
CA VAL A 64 6.26 -3.70 -4.78
C VAL A 64 5.17 -3.41 -3.74
N GLY A 65 4.22 -2.54 -4.08
CA GLY A 65 3.04 -2.25 -3.27
C GLY A 65 1.95 -1.52 -4.06
N PRO A 66 0.76 -1.36 -3.47
CA PRO A 66 -0.34 -0.61 -4.08
C PRO A 66 0.03 0.85 -4.35
N LEU A 67 -0.65 1.43 -5.35
CA LEU A 67 -0.66 2.86 -5.60
C LEU A 67 -1.85 3.51 -4.88
N PHE A 68 -1.59 4.56 -4.12
CA PHE A 68 -2.61 5.34 -3.43
C PHE A 68 -2.71 6.74 -4.01
N ASN A 69 -3.92 7.21 -4.26
CA ASN A 69 -4.20 8.62 -4.42
C ASN A 69 -4.74 9.15 -3.08
N ILE A 70 -4.03 10.09 -2.45
CA ILE A 70 -4.32 10.57 -1.09
C ILE A 70 -4.51 12.08 -1.13
N THR A 71 -5.56 12.56 -0.46
CA THR A 71 -5.84 13.98 -0.28
C THR A 71 -6.16 14.26 1.18
N ILE A 72 -5.46 15.23 1.78
CA ILE A 72 -5.76 15.70 3.13
C ILE A 72 -6.72 16.88 3.01
N ARG A 73 -7.93 16.74 3.54
CA ARG A 73 -8.95 17.80 3.52
C ARG A 73 -8.75 18.79 4.66
N TYR A 74 -8.41 18.30 5.85
CA TYR A 74 -7.96 19.12 6.98
C TYR A 74 -7.14 18.27 7.95
N GLY A 75 -6.41 18.93 8.85
CA GLY A 75 -5.54 18.29 9.84
C GLY A 75 -4.10 18.12 9.33
N ARG A 76 -3.29 17.35 10.05
CA ARG A 76 -1.86 17.18 9.75
C ARG A 76 -1.43 15.73 9.91
N VAL A 77 -0.87 15.18 8.82
CA VAL A 77 -0.25 13.85 8.80
C VAL A 77 1.25 14.01 8.98
N SER A 78 1.79 13.49 10.07
CA SER A 78 3.23 13.55 10.37
C SER A 78 4.01 12.40 9.74
N ALA A 79 3.36 11.26 9.49
CA ALA A 79 3.93 10.16 8.74
C ALA A 79 2.87 9.28 8.07
N VAL A 80 3.24 8.66 6.95
CA VAL A 80 2.44 7.61 6.28
C VAL A 80 3.27 6.34 6.14
N TYR A 81 2.62 5.21 6.40
CA TYR A 81 3.19 3.87 6.30
C TYR A 81 2.56 3.19 5.09
N LEU A 82 3.29 3.17 3.99
CA LEU A 82 2.86 2.61 2.72
C LEU A 82 3.14 1.10 2.72
N PRO A 83 2.13 0.25 2.55
CA PRO A 83 2.32 -1.20 2.54
C PRO A 83 3.14 -1.65 1.33
N HIS A 84 3.95 -2.69 1.52
CA HIS A 84 4.60 -3.41 0.44
C HIS A 84 4.55 -4.92 0.70
N TYR A 85 4.65 -5.72 -0.36
CA TYR A 85 4.58 -7.17 -0.26
C TYR A 85 5.96 -7.85 -0.26
N VAL A 86 7.07 -7.11 -0.34
CA VAL A 86 8.42 -7.70 -0.26
C VAL A 86 8.68 -8.32 1.12
N CYS A 87 9.19 -9.55 1.14
CA CYS A 87 9.62 -10.22 2.36
C CYS A 87 11.06 -9.83 2.69
N LEU A 88 11.26 -9.09 3.79
CA LEU A 88 12.60 -8.70 4.25
C LEU A 88 13.25 -9.75 5.16
N ARG A 89 12.56 -10.85 5.50
CA ARG A 89 13.11 -11.91 6.35
C ARG A 89 14.34 -12.54 5.67
N GLY A 90 15.37 -12.84 6.48
CA GLY A 90 16.61 -13.46 6.00
C GLY A 90 17.62 -12.49 5.38
N GLY A 91 17.37 -11.17 5.39
CA GLY A 91 18.38 -10.15 5.07
C GLY A 91 18.87 -10.16 3.61
N GLN A 92 18.16 -10.85 2.71
CA GLN A 92 18.57 -11.01 1.30
C GLN A 92 18.19 -9.83 0.41
N VAL A 93 17.39 -8.90 0.93
CA VAL A 93 16.84 -7.75 0.20
C VAL A 93 17.56 -6.49 0.67
N ASP A 94 18.23 -5.81 -0.26
CA ASP A 94 18.81 -4.49 0.01
C ASP A 94 17.72 -3.43 0.07
N THR A 95 17.44 -2.94 1.29
CA THR A 95 16.42 -1.92 1.56
C THR A 95 16.75 -0.57 0.92
N LYS A 96 18.02 -0.30 0.58
CA LYS A 96 18.41 0.93 -0.13
C LYS A 96 17.87 1.00 -1.55
N ARG A 97 17.33 -0.10 -2.09
CA ARG A 97 16.69 -0.16 -3.42
C ARG A 97 15.23 0.30 -3.40
N PHE A 98 14.62 0.47 -2.24
CA PHE A 98 13.24 0.94 -2.11
C PHE A 98 13.17 2.44 -2.38
N ARG A 99 12.15 2.84 -3.13
CA ARG A 99 11.76 4.24 -3.35
C ARG A 99 10.25 4.36 -3.22
N VAL A 100 9.78 5.55 -2.92
CA VAL A 100 8.37 5.90 -3.12
C VAL A 100 8.27 6.67 -4.42
N ALA A 101 7.50 6.16 -5.37
CA ALA A 101 7.19 6.86 -6.59
C ALA A 101 6.07 7.86 -6.31
N HIS A 102 6.26 9.10 -6.75
CA HIS A 102 5.26 10.17 -6.76
C HIS A 102 4.97 10.52 -8.21
N TYR A 103 3.69 10.62 -8.57
CA TYR A 103 3.32 11.20 -9.86
C TYR A 103 2.92 12.66 -9.71
N LYS A 104 3.68 13.56 -10.34
CA LYS A 104 3.45 15.01 -10.26
C LYS A 104 3.59 15.61 -11.66
N HIS A 105 2.56 16.32 -12.13
CA HIS A 105 2.58 17.08 -13.39
C HIS A 105 3.11 16.29 -14.60
N GLY A 106 2.64 15.06 -14.81
CA GLY A 106 3.08 14.25 -15.95
C GLY A 106 4.45 13.60 -15.79
N ASN A 107 5.04 13.60 -14.59
CA ASN A 107 6.36 13.02 -14.33
C ASN A 107 6.36 12.14 -13.09
N MET A 108 7.22 11.12 -13.08
CA MET A 108 7.50 10.29 -11.92
C MET A 108 8.73 10.80 -11.16
N VAL A 109 8.54 11.12 -9.88
CA VAL A 109 9.60 11.54 -8.95
C VAL A 109 9.80 10.44 -7.92
N LEU A 110 11.06 10.14 -7.59
CA LEU A 110 11.38 9.08 -6.63
C LEU A 110 11.86 9.69 -5.30
N GLU A 111 11.13 9.43 -4.24
CA GLU A 111 11.48 9.82 -2.88
C GLU A 111 12.20 8.67 -2.15
N THR A 112 13.22 9.01 -1.35
CA THR A 112 13.89 8.05 -0.48
C THR A 112 13.11 7.92 0.82
N PRO A 113 12.69 6.71 1.20
CA PRO A 113 11.91 6.54 2.42
C PRO A 113 12.74 6.78 3.68
N ALA A 114 12.10 7.28 4.73
CA ALA A 114 12.74 7.47 6.04
C ALA A 114 13.11 6.14 6.69
N ALA A 115 12.33 5.08 6.43
CA ALA A 115 12.63 3.73 6.85
C ALA A 115 11.94 2.69 5.95
N VAL A 116 12.52 1.49 5.90
CA VAL A 116 11.91 0.29 5.31
C VAL A 116 11.76 -0.75 6.42
N GLN A 117 10.52 -1.11 6.71
CA GLN A 117 10.10 -2.09 7.72
C GLN A 117 9.58 -3.35 7.02
N PRO A 118 9.36 -4.50 7.72
CA PRO A 118 9.02 -5.77 7.06
C PRO A 118 7.83 -5.76 6.09
N PHE A 119 6.88 -4.85 6.26
CA PHE A 119 5.68 -4.72 5.40
C PHE A 119 5.35 -3.28 5.02
N TYR A 120 6.20 -2.32 5.40
CA TYR A 120 5.91 -0.89 5.26
C TYR A 120 7.14 -0.10 4.87
N VAL A 121 6.92 0.86 3.99
CA VAL A 121 7.83 2.00 3.82
C VAL A 121 7.27 3.19 4.58
N VAL A 122 8.13 3.90 5.29
CA VAL A 122 7.77 5.08 6.09
C VAL A 122 8.17 6.35 5.36
N LEU A 123 7.21 7.23 5.12
CA LEU A 123 7.45 8.64 4.78
C LEU A 123 7.13 9.52 5.98
N LYS A 124 8.02 10.45 6.30
CA LYS A 124 7.81 11.49 7.32
C LYS A 124 7.50 12.80 6.63
N GLU A 125 6.61 13.59 7.21
CA GLU A 125 6.15 14.86 6.66
C GLU A 125 5.80 14.75 5.15
N PRO A 126 4.95 13.78 4.78
CA PRO A 126 4.75 13.40 3.39
C PRO A 126 4.11 14.53 2.58
N THR A 127 4.55 14.66 1.33
CA THR A 127 3.76 15.35 0.31
C THR A 127 2.89 14.35 -0.43
N PHE A 128 1.64 14.70 -0.68
CA PHE A 128 0.70 13.79 -1.32
C PHE A 128 0.58 14.04 -2.83
N SER A 129 0.52 12.93 -3.54
CA SER A 129 0.25 12.74 -4.96
C SER A 129 -0.26 11.30 -5.10
N PRO A 130 -0.54 10.78 -6.31
CA PRO A 130 -0.47 9.34 -6.50
C PRO A 130 0.91 8.86 -6.02
N ILE A 131 0.92 7.98 -5.03
CA ILE A 131 2.13 7.47 -4.38
C ILE A 131 2.10 5.96 -4.22
N GLY A 132 3.23 5.31 -4.44
CA GLY A 132 3.34 3.87 -4.28
C GLY A 132 4.78 3.39 -4.14
N VAL A 133 4.96 2.21 -3.56
CA VAL A 133 6.29 1.68 -3.25
C VAL A 133 6.85 0.93 -4.46
N VAL A 134 8.06 1.31 -4.86
CA VAL A 134 8.80 0.68 -5.96
C VAL A 134 10.19 0.25 -5.52
N MET A 135 10.77 -0.73 -6.20
CA MET A 135 12.10 -1.25 -5.90
C MET A 135 12.94 -1.32 -7.18
N MET A 136 14.14 -0.74 -7.15
CA MET A 136 15.06 -0.75 -8.30
C MET A 136 15.42 -2.19 -8.70
N ARG A 137 15.39 -2.52 -9.97
CA ARG A 137 15.78 -3.84 -10.53
C ARG A 137 17.30 -4.02 -10.42
N THR A 138 17.74 -5.23 -10.13
CA THR A 138 19.15 -5.60 -10.30
C THR A 138 19.48 -5.69 -11.78
N LEU A 139 20.65 -5.19 -12.18
CA LEU A 139 21.11 -5.21 -13.56
C LEU A 139 21.08 -6.64 -14.13
N PRO A 140 20.64 -6.81 -15.39
CA PRO A 140 20.59 -8.10 -16.07
C PRO A 140 22.01 -8.60 -16.33
N GLY A 141 22.57 -9.37 -15.40
CA GLY A 141 23.91 -9.95 -15.53
C GLY A 141 24.41 -10.60 -14.25
N ILE A 142 24.00 -10.06 -13.10
CA ILE A 142 24.24 -10.66 -11.79
C ILE A 142 22.91 -11.27 -11.36
N PHE A 143 22.78 -12.60 -11.50
CA PHE A 143 21.65 -13.46 -11.07
C PHE A 143 20.29 -12.76 -10.88
N ARG A 144 19.28 -13.07 -11.71
CA ARG A 144 17.87 -12.72 -11.44
C ARG A 144 17.42 -13.34 -10.11
N LYS A 145 17.80 -12.74 -8.98
CA LYS A 145 17.33 -13.13 -7.66
C LYS A 145 15.86 -12.78 -7.62
N LYS A 146 15.01 -13.80 -7.53
CA LYS A 146 13.59 -13.61 -7.27
C LYS A 146 13.47 -12.78 -5.99
N ILE A 147 12.76 -11.67 -6.06
CA ILE A 147 12.43 -10.87 -4.88
C ILE A 147 11.42 -11.71 -4.09
N PRO A 148 11.73 -12.13 -2.86
CA PRO A 148 10.78 -12.89 -2.07
C PRO A 148 9.60 -11.99 -1.71
N THR A 149 8.37 -12.44 -1.95
CA THR A 149 7.16 -11.65 -1.73
C THR A 149 6.10 -12.45 -0.98
N HIS A 150 5.28 -11.74 -0.21
CA HIS A 150 4.06 -12.26 0.37
C HIS A 150 2.90 -12.05 -0.62
N GLY A 151 1.98 -13.00 -0.67
CA GLY A 151 0.84 -12.94 -1.57
C GLY A 151 -0.32 -13.78 -1.04
N ALA A 152 -1.48 -13.59 -1.65
CA ALA A 152 -2.64 -14.43 -1.49
C ALA A 152 -2.69 -15.45 -2.63
N ILE A 153 -3.18 -16.66 -2.34
CA ILE A 153 -3.50 -17.65 -3.36
C ILE A 153 -5.01 -17.65 -3.52
N LEU A 154 -5.50 -17.25 -4.69
CA LEU A 154 -6.90 -17.41 -5.07
C LEU A 154 -7.07 -18.78 -5.73
N ILE A 155 -8.04 -19.54 -5.23
CA ILE A 155 -8.34 -20.89 -5.68
C ILE A 155 -9.72 -20.87 -6.35
N TYR A 156 -9.78 -21.06 -7.66
CA TYR A 156 -11.03 -21.20 -8.40
C TYR A 156 -11.22 -22.66 -8.81
N CYS A 157 -12.35 -23.26 -8.42
CA CYS A 157 -12.69 -24.62 -8.78
C CYS A 157 -13.86 -24.63 -9.75
N ARG A 158 -13.74 -25.39 -10.83
CA ARG A 158 -14.81 -25.61 -11.80
C ARG A 158 -15.03 -27.11 -11.99
N TYR A 159 -16.29 -27.51 -12.03
CA TYR A 159 -16.70 -28.87 -12.37
C TYR A 159 -17.50 -28.87 -13.68
N ILE A 160 -17.02 -29.58 -14.70
CA ILE A 160 -17.76 -29.76 -15.97
C ILE A 160 -17.98 -31.26 -16.24
N THR A 161 -16.90 -32.02 -16.31
CA THR A 161 -16.90 -33.50 -16.38
C THR A 161 -15.86 -34.11 -15.43
N GLY A 162 -15.37 -33.29 -14.50
CA GLY A 162 -14.26 -33.52 -13.58
C GLY A 162 -13.88 -32.19 -12.90
N TYR A 163 -13.13 -32.25 -11.80
CA TYR A 163 -12.68 -31.04 -11.10
C TYR A 163 -11.44 -30.44 -11.75
N THR A 164 -11.52 -29.17 -12.14
CA THR A 164 -10.36 -28.35 -12.53
C THR A 164 -10.13 -27.28 -11.47
N LEU A 165 -8.91 -27.22 -10.94
CA LEU A 165 -8.48 -26.22 -9.98
C LEU A 165 -7.56 -25.20 -10.66
N HIS A 166 -7.95 -23.93 -10.66
CA HIS A 166 -7.13 -22.81 -11.10
C HIS A 166 -6.57 -22.09 -9.87
N LEU A 167 -5.25 -22.05 -9.75
CA LEU A 167 -4.53 -21.37 -8.66
C LEU A 167 -3.93 -20.07 -9.20
N TYR A 168 -4.28 -18.95 -8.60
CA TYR A 168 -3.72 -17.64 -8.93
C TYR A 168 -2.95 -17.11 -7.73
N LEU A 169 -1.65 -16.88 -7.89
CA LEU A 169 -0.85 -16.16 -6.90
C LEU A 169 -0.98 -14.67 -7.17
N VAL A 170 -1.58 -13.94 -6.24
CA VAL A 170 -1.76 -12.49 -6.31
C VAL A 170 -0.89 -11.84 -5.22
N PRO A 171 -0.15 -10.75 -5.50
CA PRO A 171 0.48 -9.98 -4.45
C PRO A 171 -0.53 -9.59 -3.37
N GLN A 172 -0.07 -9.33 -2.15
CA GLN A 172 -0.93 -8.76 -1.11
C GLN A 172 -1.19 -7.28 -1.41
N ASP A 173 -1.93 -7.05 -2.48
CA ASP A 173 -2.30 -5.77 -3.04
C ASP A 173 -3.82 -5.76 -3.23
N PRO A 174 -4.57 -5.08 -2.35
CA PRO A 174 -6.02 -5.04 -2.44
C PRO A 174 -6.54 -4.36 -3.71
N SER A 175 -5.72 -3.61 -4.47
CA SER A 175 -6.17 -3.02 -5.75
C SER A 175 -6.46 -4.06 -6.82
N LEU A 176 -5.89 -5.26 -6.68
CA LEU A 176 -6.07 -6.38 -7.61
C LEU A 176 -7.31 -7.22 -7.28
N LEU A 177 -7.88 -7.05 -6.09
CA LEU A 177 -9.07 -7.75 -5.61
C LEU A 177 -10.28 -6.85 -5.87
N LYS A 178 -10.76 -6.86 -7.11
CA LYS A 178 -11.84 -5.99 -7.58
C LYS A 178 -13.20 -6.50 -7.11
N ASP A 179 -13.61 -6.17 -5.88
CA ASP A 179 -15.01 -6.27 -5.45
C ASP A 179 -15.67 -4.90 -5.49
N SER A 180 -16.52 -4.69 -6.50
CA SER A 180 -17.27 -3.46 -6.76
C SER A 180 -18.52 -3.33 -5.88
N GLY A 181 -18.38 -3.53 -4.56
CA GLY A 181 -19.44 -3.31 -3.58
C GLY A 181 -19.12 -2.12 -2.66
N PRO A 182 -20.12 -1.48 -2.03
CA PRO A 182 -19.87 -0.49 -0.99
C PRO A 182 -19.20 -1.18 0.21
N SER A 183 -17.87 -1.05 0.33
CA SER A 183 -17.12 -1.54 1.48
C SER A 183 -16.96 -0.43 2.51
N SER A 184 -17.23 -0.78 3.77
CA SER A 184 -17.01 0.08 4.92
C SER A 184 -15.54 0.03 5.32
N THR A 185 -14.75 1.05 4.97
CA THR A 185 -13.34 1.11 5.35
C THR A 185 -13.17 1.26 6.86
N LEU A 186 -12.74 0.18 7.52
CA LEU A 186 -12.46 0.15 8.95
C LEU A 186 -11.01 0.58 9.21
N CYS A 187 -10.82 1.55 10.10
CA CYS A 187 -9.51 1.96 10.58
C CYS A 187 -9.41 1.78 12.09
N ASN A 188 -8.40 1.05 12.54
CA ASN A 188 -8.14 0.80 13.95
C ASN A 188 -6.92 1.61 14.41
N GLN A 189 -6.95 2.09 15.64
CA GLN A 189 -5.78 2.71 16.28
C GLN A 189 -4.76 1.63 16.69
N HIS A 190 -3.47 1.91 16.49
CA HIS A 190 -2.34 1.06 16.89
C HIS A 190 -1.50 1.69 17.99
#